data_AF-A0A5B2TG17-F1
#
_entry.id   AF-A0A5B2TG17-F1
#
_cell.length_a   1.000
_cell.length_b   1.000
_cell.length_c   1.000
_cell.angle_alpha   90.00
_cell.angle_beta   90.00
_cell.angle_gamma   90.00
#
_symmetry.space_group_name_H-M   'P 1'
#
loop_
_entity.id
_entity.type
_entity.pdbx_description
1 polymer ?
#
loop_
_entity_poly.entity_id
_entity_poly.type
_entity_poly.pdbx_seq_one_letter_code
_entity_poly.pdbx_strand_id
1 'polypeptide(L)' 'MTETHFDKAERHIREAEERVARLTAILEDLERHAPQRTVEDARRTVISLRCSLELARDHLQIGRAQQAS' A
#
# COMPACT_ATOMS: atom_id res chain seq x y z
N MET A 1 -24.40 -13.37 -1.99
CA MET A 1 -23.26 -13.83 -1.19
C MET A 1 -22.77 -12.64 -0.38
N THR A 2 -22.68 -12.78 0.94
CA THR A 2 -22.31 -11.69 1.85
C THR A 2 -20.79 -11.51 1.84
N GLU A 3 -20.29 -10.31 1.53
CA GLU A 3 -18.85 -9.98 1.55
C GLU A 3 -18.32 -10.18 2.97
N THR A 4 -17.27 -10.99 3.16
CA THR A 4 -16.65 -11.15 4.49
C THR A 4 -15.80 -9.93 4.84
N HIS A 5 -15.52 -9.72 6.13
CA HIS A 5 -14.61 -8.66 6.56
C HIS A 5 -13.21 -8.82 5.97
N PHE A 6 -12.78 -10.07 5.70
CA PHE A 6 -11.51 -10.34 5.03
C PHE A 6 -11.53 -10.04 3.53
N ASP A 7 -12.64 -10.28 2.83
CA ASP A 7 -12.77 -9.89 1.41
C ASP A 7 -12.73 -8.37 1.26
N LYS A 8 -13.39 -7.66 2.19
CA LYS A 8 -13.33 -6.19 2.26
C LYS A 8 -11.91 -5.70 2.53
N ALA A 9 -11.20 -6.31 3.48
CA ALA A 9 -9.82 -5.97 3.79
C ALA A 9 -8.89 -6.22 2.59
N GLU A 10 -9.05 -7.34 1.89
CA GLU A 10 -8.29 -7.67 0.68
C GLU A 10 -8.52 -6.63 -0.43
N ARG A 11 -9.78 -6.24 -0.67
CA ARG A 11 -10.10 -5.18 -1.65
C ARG A 11 -9.40 -3.87 -1.30
N HIS A 12 -9.48 -3.43 -0.04
CA HIS A 12 -8.87 -2.17 0.38
C HIS A 12 -7.34 -2.20 0.29
N ILE A 13 -6.71 -3.35 0.58
CA ILE A 13 -5.28 -3.53 0.38
C ILE A 13 -4.93 -3.40 -1.11
N ARG A 14 -5.65 -4.08 -2.01
CA ARG A 14 -5.42 -3.98 -3.46
C ARG A 14 -5.60 -2.55 -3.98
N GLU A 15 -6.68 -1.87 -3.58
CA GLU A 15 -6.92 -0.46 -3.94
C GLU A 15 -5.77 0.46 -3.47
N ALA A 16 -5.23 0.20 -2.29
CA ALA A 16 -4.12 0.96 -1.73
C ALA A 16 -2.78 0.65 -2.43
N GLU A 17 -2.53 -0.62 -2.82
CA GLU A 17 -1.38 -1.01 -3.64
C GLU A 17 -1.38 -0.28 -4.98
N GLU A 18 -2.53 -0.22 -5.66
CA GLU A 18 -2.66 0.53 -6.91
C GLU A 18 -2.40 2.03 -6.73
N ARG A 19 -2.86 2.61 -5.61
CA ARG A 19 -2.58 4.02 -5.28
C ARG A 19 -1.09 4.24 -5.05
N VAL A 20 -0.43 3.35 -4.32
CA VAL A 20 1.02 3.43 -4.07
C VAL A 20 1.83 3.24 -5.35
N ALA A 21 1.39 2.37 -6.26
CA ALA A 21 2.00 2.23 -7.59
C ALA A 21 1.90 3.54 -8.40
N ARG A 22 0.72 4.19 -8.40
CA ARG A 22 0.55 5.51 -9.03
C ARG A 22 1.42 6.59 -8.39
N LEU A 23 1.50 6.63 -7.06
CA LEU A 23 2.38 7.57 -6.35
C LEU A 23 3.86 7.33 -6.68
N THR A 24 4.27 6.08 -6.88
CA THR A 24 5.64 5.74 -7.30
C THR A 24 5.94 6.28 -8.69
N ALA A 25 5.02 6.11 -9.65
CA ALA A 25 5.18 6.69 -10.99
C ALA A 25 5.22 8.23 -10.98
N ILE A 26 4.40 8.86 -10.13
CA ILE A 26 4.44 10.33 -9.93
C ILE A 26 5.80 10.76 -9.34
N LEU A 27 6.33 9.99 -8.38
CA LEU A 27 7.63 10.28 -7.78
C LEU A 27 8.76 10.24 -8.82
N GLU A 28 8.75 9.27 -9.74
CA GLU A 28 9.71 9.19 -10.85
C GLU A 28 9.64 10.41 -11.78
N ASP A 29 8.47 11.03 -11.93
CA ASP A 29 8.32 12.28 -12.69
C ASP A 29 8.77 13.51 -11.88
N LEU A 30 8.45 13.54 -10.59
CA LEU A 30 8.90 14.60 -9.67
C LEU A 30 10.42 14.64 -9.56
N GLU A 31 11.11 13.49 -9.60
CA GLU A 31 12.57 13.39 -9.60
C GLU A 31 13.24 14.23 -10.71
N ARG A 32 12.53 14.53 -11.80
CA ARG A 32 13.06 15.29 -12.94
C ARG A 32 12.83 16.80 -12.83
N HIS A 33 11.82 17.24 -12.07
CA HIS A 33 11.31 18.62 -12.15
C HIS A 33 11.14 19.31 -10.79
N ALA A 34 11.15 18.57 -9.68
CA ALA A 34 10.89 19.08 -8.35
C ALA A 34 12.18 19.30 -7.52
N PRO A 35 12.15 20.17 -6.50
CA PRO A 35 13.25 20.32 -5.57
C PRO A 35 13.60 18.99 -4.88
N GLN A 36 14.90 18.71 -4.73
CA GLN A 36 15.40 17.45 -4.16
C GLN A 36 14.75 17.11 -2.80
N ARG A 37 14.56 18.11 -1.93
CA ARG A 37 13.91 17.91 -0.62
C ARG A 37 12.48 17.38 -0.75
N THR A 38 11.70 17.93 -1.70
CA THR A 38 10.33 17.47 -1.96
C THR A 38 10.32 16.03 -2.46
N VAL A 39 11.25 15.67 -3.33
CA VAL A 39 11.42 14.31 -3.85
C VAL A 39 11.79 13.34 -2.72
N GLU A 40 12.71 13.72 -1.83
CA GLU A 40 13.10 12.89 -0.69
C GLU A 40 11.94 12.67 0.30
N ASP A 41 11.17 13.71 0.61
CA ASP A 41 10.00 13.61 1.49
C ASP A 41 8.90 12.73 0.87
N ALA A 42 8.65 12.88 -0.44
CA ALA A 42 7.73 12.04 -1.18
C ALA A 42 8.21 10.58 -1.23
N ARG A 43 9.50 10.34 -1.45
CA ARG A 43 10.10 8.99 -1.42
C ARG A 43 9.93 8.31 -0.07
N ARG A 44 10.24 9.02 1.03
CA ARG A 44 10.04 8.49 2.39
C ARG A 44 8.59 8.10 2.65
N THR A 45 7.67 8.95 2.18
CA THR A 45 6.23 8.69 2.32
C THR A 45 5.82 7.44 1.55
N VAL A 46 6.24 7.29 0.28
CA VAL A 46 5.95 6.09 -0.54
C VAL A 46 6.53 4.83 0.09
N ILE A 47 7.76 4.88 0.62
CA ILE A 47 8.38 3.75 1.33
C ILE A 47 7.55 3.37 2.56
N SER A 48 7.16 4.34 3.39
CA SER A 48 6.35 4.08 4.58
C SER A 48 5.01 3.44 4.21
N LEU A 49 4.34 3.92 3.16
CA LEU A 49 3.08 3.35 2.70
C LEU A 49 3.23 1.90 2.23
N ARG A 50 4.32 1.59 1.51
CA ARG A 50 4.64 0.22 1.08
C ARG A 50 4.82 -0.72 2.27
N CYS A 51 5.60 -0.31 3.28
CA CYS A 51 5.79 -1.09 4.49
C CYS A 51 4.47 -1.30 5.25
N SER A 52 3.62 -0.27 5.35
CA SER A 52 2.30 -0.41 5.98
C SER A 52 1.39 -1.38 5.21
N LEU A 53 1.45 -1.41 3.88
CA LEU A 53 0.67 -2.36 3.07
C LEU A 53 1.15 -3.80 3.22
N GLU A 54 2.46 -4.01 3.30
CA GLU A 54 3.04 -5.33 3.56
C GLU A 54 2.56 -5.87 4.92
N LEU A 55 2.65 -5.06 5.99
CA LEU A 55 2.12 -5.43 7.30
C LEU A 55 0.61 -5.71 7.28
N ALA A 56 -0.16 -4.93 6.52
CA ALA A 56 -1.60 -5.16 6.38
C ALA A 56 -1.91 -6.50 5.68
N ARG A 57 -1.10 -6.89 4.67
CA ARG A 57 -1.21 -8.19 4.00
C ARG A 57 -0.89 -9.33 4.95
N ASP A 58 0.19 -9.21 5.71
CA ASP A 58 0.60 -10.23 6.67
C ASP A 58 -0.49 -10.45 7.73
N HIS A 59 -1.03 -9.37 8.29
CA HIS A 59 -2.14 -9.45 9.24
C HIS A 59 -3.39 -10.11 8.63
N LEU A 60 -3.73 -9.79 7.38
CA LEU A 60 -4.84 -10.43 6.68
C LEU A 60 -4.60 -11.93 6.48
N GLN A 61 -3.39 -12.33 6.11
CA GLN A 61 -3.02 -13.74 5.92
C GLN A 61 -3.09 -14.52 7.24
N ILE A 62 -2.53 -13.96 8.32
CA ILE A 62 -2.60 -14.54 9.67
C ILE A 62 -4.06 -14.70 10.11
N GLY A 63 -4.87 -13.65 9.97
CA GLY A 63 -6.29 -13.69 10.35
C GLY A 63 -7.08 -14.74 9.56
N ARG A 64 -6.82 -14.87 8.26
CA ARG A 64 -7.43 -15.91 7.41
C ARG A 64 -7.02 -17.32 7.84
N ALA A 65 -5.74 -17.54 8.13
CA ALA A 65 -5.25 -18.83 8.60
C ALA A 65 -5.89 -19.25 9.95
N GLN A 66 -6.08 -18.29 10.85
CA GLN A 66 -6.73 -18.52 12.15
C GLN A 66 -8.23 -18.85 12.04
N GLN A 67 -8.95 -18.36 11.02
CA GLN A 67 -10.35 -18.72 10.79
C GLN A 67 -10.54 -20.07 10.08
N ALA A 68 -9.50 -20.57 9.41
CA ALA A 68 -9.54 -21.86 8.71
C ALA A 68 -9.11 -23.04 9.60
N SER A 69 -8.68 -22.78 10.84
CA SER A 69 -8.30 -23.77 11.86
C SER A 69 -9.44 -24.03 12.83
#